data_AF-K1UQJ9-F1
#
_entry.id   AF-K1UQJ9-F1
#
_cell.length_a   1.000
_cell.length_b   1.000
_cell.length_c   1.000
_cell.angle_alpha   90.00
_cell.angle_beta   90.00
_cell.angle_gamma   90.00
#
_symmetry.space_group_name_H-M   'P 1'
#
loop_
_entity.id
_entity.type
_entity.pdbx_description
1 polymer ?
#
loop_
_entity_poly.entity_id
_entity_poly.type
_entity_poly.pdbx_seq_one_letter_code
_entity_poly.pdbx_strand_id
1 'polypeptide(L)' 'MKAEGRVFKFGSNVDTDVIIPARYLNVPDPSELAKHCMEDIDKEFVNKV' A
#
# COMPACT_ATOMS: atom_id res chain seq x y z
N MET A 1 20.31 7.10 -11.07
CA MET A 1 19.50 7.66 -9.96
C MET A 1 19.91 6.91 -8.68
N LYS A 2 20.17 7.61 -7.56
CA LYS A 2 20.39 7.01 -6.24
C LYS A 2 19.21 7.36 -5.34
N ALA A 3 18.63 6.37 -4.66
CA ALA A 3 17.53 6.54 -3.73
C ALA A 3 17.91 5.94 -2.36
N GLU A 4 17.62 6.66 -1.29
CA GLU A 4 17.86 6.27 0.10
C GLU A 4 16.57 6.48 0.90
N GLY A 5 16.22 5.56 1.80
CA GLY A 5 14.95 5.60 2.52
C GLY A 5 14.77 4.45 3.52
N ARG A 6 13.63 4.44 4.21
CA ARG A 6 13.27 3.40 5.19
C ARG A 6 12.72 2.16 4.50
N VAL A 7 13.16 0.98 4.96
CA VAL A 7 12.63 -0.31 4.47
C VAL A 7 11.38 -0.71 5.25
N PHE A 8 10.30 -1.00 4.54
CA PHE A 8 9.11 -1.69 5.05
C PHE A 8 9.10 -3.10 4.46
N LYS A 9 9.27 -4.11 5.32
CA LYS A 9 9.38 -5.50 4.90
C LYS A 9 8.11 -6.27 5.26
N PHE A 10 7.47 -6.84 4.25
CA PHE A 10 6.33 -7.74 4.41
C PHE A 10 6.76 -9.21 4.23
N GLY A 11 5.89 -10.14 4.62
CA GLY A 11 6.14 -11.58 4.53
C GLY A 11 6.02 -12.13 3.11
N SER A 12 5.75 -13.43 3.01
CA SER A 12 5.45 -14.10 1.74
C SER A 12 3.98 -13.88 1.33
N ASN A 13 3.64 -14.23 0.09
CA ASN A 13 2.27 -14.17 -0.45
C ASN A 13 1.65 -12.75 -0.44
N VAL A 14 2.46 -11.74 -0.80
CA VAL A 14 1.97 -10.39 -1.04
C VAL A 14 1.54 -10.29 -2.51
N ASP A 15 0.23 -10.36 -2.75
CA ASP A 15 -0.39 -10.19 -4.06
C ASP A 15 -0.99 -8.78 -4.24
N THR A 16 -1.69 -8.55 -5.35
CA THR A 16 -2.25 -7.25 -5.68
C THR A 16 -3.42 -6.85 -4.77
N ASP A 17 -4.21 -7.81 -4.29
CA ASP A 17 -5.38 -7.51 -3.46
C ASP A 17 -4.96 -7.06 -2.05
N VAL A 18 -3.83 -7.58 -1.55
CA VAL A 18 -3.27 -7.12 -0.28
C VAL A 18 -2.47 -5.81 -0.40
N ILE A 19 -2.00 -5.45 -1.60
CA ILE A 19 -1.40 -4.13 -1.86
C ILE A 19 -2.49 -3.06 -1.98
N ILE A 20 -3.55 -3.34 -2.74
CA ILE A 20 -4.70 -2.47 -2.90
C ILE A 20 -5.98 -3.31 -3.04
N PRO A 21 -6.88 -3.28 -2.05
CA PRO A 21 -8.07 -4.13 -2.09
C PRO A 21 -9.00 -3.80 -3.25
N ALA A 22 -9.61 -4.83 -3.85
CA ALA A 22 -10.51 -4.70 -5.00
C ALA A 22 -11.66 -3.69 -4.80
N ARG A 23 -12.06 -3.45 -3.54
CA ARG A 23 -13.09 -2.47 -3.16
C ARG A 23 -12.74 -1.02 -3.56
N TYR A 24 -11.47 -0.71 -3.82
CA TYR A 24 -11.00 0.62 -4.24
C TYR A 24 -10.74 0.76 -5.73
N LEU A 25 -10.90 -0.29 -6.55
CA LEU A 25 -10.56 -0.23 -7.98
C LEU A 25 -11.42 0.74 -8.81
N ASN A 26 -12.55 1.18 -8.24
CA ASN A 26 -13.41 2.20 -8.85
C ASN A 26 -13.02 3.64 -8.45
N VAL A 27 -11.96 3.83 -7.65
CA VAL A 27 -11.45 5.14 -7.24
C VAL A 27 -10.45 5.62 -8.29
N PRO A 28 -10.78 6.66 -9.08
CA PRO A 28 -9.92 7.12 -10.16
C PRO A 28 -8.77 8.01 -9.68
N ASP A 29 -8.89 8.62 -8.49
CA ASP A 29 -7.87 9.49 -7.92
C ASP A 29 -6.75 8.67 -7.27
N PRO A 30 -5.50 8.73 -7.80
CA PRO A 30 -4.36 8.05 -7.18
C PRO A 30 -4.09 8.50 -5.75
N SER A 31 -4.43 9.73 -5.39
CA SER A 31 -4.22 10.28 -4.04
C SER A 31 -5.13 9.61 -3.03
N GLU A 32 -6.36 9.29 -3.42
CA GLU A 32 -7.29 8.52 -2.59
C GLU A 32 -6.86 7.04 -2.51
N LEU A 33 -6.43 6.43 -3.62
CA LEU A 33 -5.89 5.06 -3.62
C LEU A 33 -4.70 4.90 -2.67
N ALA A 34 -3.81 5.89 -2.62
CA ALA A 34 -2.63 5.87 -1.76
C ALA A 34 -2.98 5.75 -0.27
N LYS A 35 -4.14 6.27 0.16
CA LYS A 35 -4.63 6.17 1.55
C LYS A 35 -5.02 4.75 1.97
N HIS A 36 -5.15 3.84 1.01
CA HIS A 36 -5.55 2.45 1.21
C HIS A 36 -4.42 1.45 0.90
N CYS A 37 -3.20 1.96 0.68
CA CYS A 37 -2.04 1.12 0.38
C CYS A 37 -1.71 0.20 1.56
N MET A 38 -1.58 -1.10 1.29
CA MET A 38 -1.24 -2.16 2.26
C MET A 38 -2.20 -2.31 3.45
N GLU A 39 -3.41 -1.74 3.41
CA GLU A 39 -4.28 -1.63 4.59
C GLU A 39 -4.73 -2.98 5.18
N ASP A 40 -4.87 -4.00 4.34
CA ASP A 40 -5.30 -5.34 4.76
C ASP A 40 -4.17 -6.12 5.48
N ILE A 41 -2.89 -5.71 5.29
CA ILE A 41 -1.73 -6.26 6.00
C ILE A 41 -1.34 -5.38 7.20
N ASP A 42 -1.31 -4.06 7.02
CA ASP A 42 -0.96 -3.08 8.05
C ASP A 42 -1.82 -1.82 7.91
N LYS A 43 -2.89 -1.75 8.70
CA LYS A 43 -3.85 -0.63 8.71
C LYS A 43 -3.22 0.73 8.99
N GLU A 44 -2.07 0.74 9.66
CA GLU A 44 -1.35 1.98 10.01
C GLU A 44 -0.21 2.29 9.04
N PHE A 45 -0.05 1.51 7.96
CA PHE A 45 1.06 1.65 7.02
C PHE A 45 1.17 3.06 6.44
N VAL A 46 0.04 3.63 6.02
CA VAL A 46 -0.05 4.97 5.44
C VAL A 46 0.36 6.09 6.39
N ASN A 47 0.35 5.84 7.70
CA ASN A 47 0.83 6.78 8.72
C ASN A 47 2.33 6.62 9.02
N LYS A 48 2.98 5.57 8.50
CA LYS A 48 4.38 5.21 8.79
C LYS A 48 5.34 5.52 7.64
N VAL A 49 4.83 5.52 6.39
CA VAL A 49 5.59 5.64 5.13
C VAL A 49 5.96 7.07 4.78
#